data_AF-A0A357D0W0-F1
#
_entry.id   AF-A0A357D0W0-F1
#
_cell.length_a   1.000
_cell.length_b   1.000
_cell.length_c   1.000
_cell.angle_alpha   90.00
_cell.angle_beta   90.00
_cell.angle_gamma   90.00
#
_symmetry.space_group_name_H-M   'P 1'
#
loop_
_entity.id
_entity.type
_entity.pdbx_description
1 polymer ?
#
loop_
_entity_poly.entity_id
_entity_poly.type
_entity_poly.pdbx_seq_one_letter_code
_entity_poly.pdbx_strand_id
1 'polypeptide(L)'
;LSHLLDTEQLQRTERGGLIIGREGEKIVNNHHFLTVFITPEYLLVKDENRTIGTVDKVYPVGVRFALAGLTWETVDVNIKSKVIFVKRVPGISVVDWNVDFEVELHTRLVRKIREILKTDGTYPYLSERCRERLTEIQYIARNSGILTNLVTPLSDTKYAVFPWVGTRQLITLNYALRRRKIKSKLPWRTCVYLEVFYNGTAEELESVIEDILSSDLDLYDLFLPDNIQIDGKYNEFIPVDLLRKQFIEDYLDFEGLKTDMKSYNELL
;
A
#
# COMPACT_ATOMS: atom_id res chain seq x y z
N LEU A 1 -21.39 -14.82 12.81
CA LEU A 1 -21.37 -14.70 14.30
C LEU A 1 -20.79 -15.92 15.00
N SER A 2 -20.90 -17.15 14.44
CA SER A 2 -20.31 -18.36 15.05
C SER A 2 -18.82 -18.19 15.36
N HIS A 3 -18.04 -17.62 14.43
CA HIS A 3 -16.63 -17.34 14.67
C HIS A 3 -16.35 -16.49 15.93
N LEU A 4 -17.18 -15.48 16.22
CA LEU A 4 -17.04 -14.65 17.42
C LEU A 4 -17.44 -15.40 18.70
N LEU A 5 -18.31 -16.39 18.60
CA LEU A 5 -18.62 -17.29 19.72
C LEU A 5 -17.48 -18.28 19.97
N ASP A 6 -16.93 -18.86 18.90
CA ASP A 6 -15.84 -19.84 18.96
C ASP A 6 -14.54 -19.23 19.50
N THR A 7 -14.34 -17.93 19.27
CA THR A 7 -13.20 -17.13 19.77
C THR A 7 -13.47 -16.43 21.10
N GLU A 8 -14.59 -16.75 21.76
CA GLU A 8 -15.03 -16.18 23.05
C GLU A 8 -15.12 -14.64 23.07
N GLN A 9 -15.25 -14.01 21.89
CA GLN A 9 -15.52 -12.57 21.74
C GLN A 9 -16.97 -12.26 22.12
N LEU A 10 -17.87 -13.16 21.78
CA LEU A 10 -19.28 -13.18 22.21
C LEU A 10 -19.55 -14.45 23.00
N GLN A 11 -20.60 -14.42 23.82
CA GLN A 11 -21.09 -15.58 24.56
C GLN A 11 -22.61 -15.67 24.44
N ARG A 12 -23.13 -16.89 24.28
CA ARG A 12 -24.57 -17.16 24.35
C ARG A 12 -25.01 -17.31 25.81
N THR A 13 -26.11 -16.65 26.16
CA THR A 13 -26.76 -16.81 27.46
C THR A 13 -27.69 -18.03 27.46
N GLU A 14 -28.06 -18.50 28.65
CA GLU A 14 -29.01 -19.61 28.83
C GLU A 14 -30.39 -19.34 28.19
N ARG A 15 -30.75 -18.06 28.03
CA ARG A 15 -32.00 -17.62 27.37
C ARG A 15 -31.85 -17.45 25.85
N GLY A 16 -30.71 -17.81 25.28
CA GLY A 16 -30.41 -17.69 23.85
C GLY A 16 -30.00 -16.30 23.39
N GLY A 17 -29.85 -15.33 24.30
CA GLY A 17 -29.31 -14.00 24.00
C GLY A 17 -27.79 -14.01 23.79
N LEU A 18 -27.23 -12.92 23.28
CA LEU A 18 -25.78 -12.74 23.13
C LEU A 18 -25.29 -11.65 24.10
N ILE A 19 -24.19 -11.93 24.78
CA ILE A 19 -23.44 -10.98 25.60
C ILE A 19 -21.98 -10.96 25.14
N ILE A 20 -21.21 -10.00 25.65
CA ILE A 20 -19.75 -9.94 25.43
C ILE A 20 -19.13 -11.15 26.14
N GLY A 21 -18.30 -11.89 25.40
CA GLY A 21 -17.60 -13.05 25.95
C GLY A 21 -16.35 -12.63 26.72
N ARG A 22 -15.74 -13.60 27.41
CA ARG A 22 -14.58 -13.36 28.27
C ARG A 22 -13.39 -12.71 27.56
N GLU A 23 -13.11 -13.10 26.32
CA GLU A 23 -12.02 -12.50 25.54
C GLU A 23 -12.43 -11.13 24.99
N GLY A 24 -13.69 -10.98 24.59
CA GLY A 24 -14.27 -9.71 24.17
C GLY A 24 -14.18 -8.62 25.25
N GLU A 25 -14.44 -8.97 26.52
CA GLU A 25 -14.34 -8.05 27.65
C GLU A 25 -12.95 -7.41 27.78
N LYS A 26 -11.88 -8.14 27.47
CA LYS A 26 -10.50 -7.61 27.55
C LYS A 26 -10.27 -6.51 26.51
N ILE A 27 -10.91 -6.63 25.36
CA ILE A 27 -10.79 -5.68 24.25
C ILE A 27 -11.68 -4.47 24.52
N VAL A 28 -12.96 -4.66 24.82
CA VAL A 28 -13.92 -3.55 24.98
C VAL A 28 -13.64 -2.66 26.19
N ASN A 29 -13.03 -3.20 27.25
CA ASN A 29 -12.66 -2.42 28.44
C ASN A 29 -11.38 -1.60 28.25
N ASN A 30 -10.71 -1.73 27.11
CA ASN A 30 -9.57 -0.91 26.77
C ASN A 30 -10.04 0.38 26.08
N HIS A 31 -9.55 1.55 26.52
CA HIS A 31 -9.83 2.84 25.88
C HIS A 31 -9.53 2.88 24.38
N HIS A 32 -8.55 2.10 23.91
CA HIS A 32 -8.27 1.94 22.49
C HIS A 32 -9.45 1.34 21.74
N PHE A 33 -10.38 0.60 22.36
CA PHE A 33 -11.57 0.10 21.68
C PHE A 33 -12.45 1.22 21.11
N LEU A 34 -12.55 2.33 21.85
CA LEU A 34 -13.44 3.44 21.55
C LEU A 34 -12.87 4.42 20.51
N THR A 35 -11.62 4.26 20.10
CA THR A 35 -11.00 5.14 19.09
C THR A 35 -11.33 4.68 17.67
N VAL A 36 -11.53 5.61 16.74
CA VAL A 36 -11.72 5.25 15.31
C VAL A 36 -10.40 4.97 14.58
N PHE A 37 -9.28 5.39 15.16
CA PHE A 37 -7.94 5.21 14.61
C PHE A 37 -7.11 4.24 15.46
N ILE A 38 -6.13 3.61 14.82
CA ILE A 38 -5.08 2.86 15.50
C ILE A 38 -4.14 3.88 16.14
N THR A 39 -3.97 3.82 17.44
CA THR A 39 -2.99 4.66 18.15
C THR A 39 -1.62 4.01 17.99
N PRO A 40 -0.60 4.70 17.45
CA PRO A 40 0.74 4.15 17.41
C PRO A 40 1.22 3.90 18.84
N GLU A 41 1.81 2.74 19.08
CA GLU A 41 2.42 2.43 20.36
C GLU A 41 3.87 2.93 20.36
N TYR A 42 4.20 3.81 21.31
CA TYR A 42 5.56 4.30 21.44
C TYR A 42 6.38 3.41 22.37
N LEU A 43 7.61 3.09 21.95
CA LEU A 43 8.65 2.47 22.76
C LEU A 43 9.61 3.52 23.29
N LEU A 44 9.96 3.41 24.56
CA LEU A 44 10.95 4.26 25.22
C LEU A 44 12.36 3.82 24.83
N VAL A 45 13.17 4.72 24.30
CA VAL A 45 14.57 4.46 23.95
C VAL A 45 15.46 4.89 25.11
N LYS A 46 16.29 3.96 25.60
CA LYS A 46 17.21 4.18 26.71
C LYS A 46 18.65 3.85 26.33
N ASP A 47 19.55 4.75 26.71
CA ASP A 47 20.99 4.46 26.81
C ASP A 47 21.27 4.17 28.29
N GLU A 48 21.41 2.89 28.63
CA GLU A 48 21.44 2.39 30.01
C GLU A 48 20.24 2.90 30.85
N ASN A 49 20.47 3.85 31.76
CA ASN A 49 19.45 4.44 32.62
C ASN A 49 18.90 5.77 32.08
N ARG A 50 19.49 6.32 31.01
CA ARG A 50 19.12 7.61 30.45
C ARG A 50 18.06 7.45 29.37
N THR A 51 16.92 8.10 29.54
CA THR A 51 15.91 8.25 28.49
C THR A 51 16.43 9.16 27.38
N ILE A 52 16.44 8.66 26.15
CA ILE A 52 16.84 9.40 24.95
C ILE A 52 15.62 10.01 24.25
N GLY A 53 14.54 9.23 24.16
CA GLY A 53 13.31 9.63 23.47
C GLY A 53 12.38 8.45 23.28
N THR A 54 11.51 8.55 22.28
CA THR A 54 10.53 7.52 21.93
C THR A 54 10.57 7.23 20.43
N VAL A 55 10.20 6.01 20.06
CA VAL A 55 10.04 5.56 18.68
C VAL A 55 8.73 4.80 18.53
N ASP A 56 8.17 4.76 17.33
CA ASP A 56 6.88 4.15 16.98
C ASP A 56 6.98 2.67 16.54
N LYS A 57 8.20 2.13 16.44
CA LYS A 57 8.45 0.75 16.04
C LYS A 57 9.64 0.13 16.76
N VAL A 58 9.67 -1.20 16.75
CA VAL A 58 10.81 -1.98 17.26
C VAL A 58 11.94 -1.96 16.24
N TYR A 59 13.11 -1.51 16.67
CA TYR A 59 14.36 -1.70 15.94
C TYR A 59 15.04 -2.98 16.43
N PRO A 60 15.20 -4.02 15.59
CA PRO A 60 15.87 -5.25 15.99
C PRO A 60 17.30 -5.03 16.54
N VAL A 61 17.78 -5.94 17.38
CA VAL A 61 19.15 -5.88 17.91
C VAL A 61 20.17 -5.82 16.77
N GLY A 62 21.14 -4.92 16.90
CA GLY A 62 22.16 -4.64 15.88
C GLY A 62 21.76 -3.62 14.81
N VAL A 63 20.49 -3.20 14.76
CA VAL A 63 20.05 -2.15 13.83
C VAL A 63 20.48 -0.77 14.33
N ARG A 64 20.90 0.07 13.38
CA ARG A 64 21.32 1.46 13.64
C ARG A 64 20.28 2.44 13.14
N PHE A 65 19.87 3.37 13.98
CA PHE A 65 18.87 4.38 13.65
C PHE A 65 19.22 5.75 14.23
N ALA A 66 18.66 6.79 13.61
CA ALA A 66 18.83 8.17 14.05
C ALA A 66 17.76 8.53 15.07
N LEU A 67 18.14 9.09 16.22
CA LEU A 67 17.20 9.68 17.17
C LEU A 67 17.84 10.89 17.86
N ALA A 68 17.11 12.01 17.91
CA ALA A 68 17.58 13.28 18.47
C ALA A 68 18.93 13.76 17.88
N GLY A 69 19.13 13.56 16.57
CA GLY A 69 20.33 13.97 15.85
C GLY A 69 21.58 13.12 16.13
N LEU A 70 21.43 12.00 16.84
CA LEU A 70 22.51 11.05 17.15
C LEU A 70 22.19 9.67 16.58
N THR A 71 23.25 8.91 16.33
CA THR A 71 23.18 7.53 15.84
C THR A 71 23.25 6.54 16.99
N TRP A 72 22.27 5.64 17.05
CA TRP A 72 22.11 4.64 18.10
C TRP A 72 22.09 3.25 17.50
N GLU A 73 22.70 2.28 18.17
CA GLU A 73 22.63 0.85 17.82
C GLU A 73 21.80 0.13 18.88
N THR A 74 20.77 -0.61 18.47
CA THR A 74 19.97 -1.41 19.41
C THR A 74 20.81 -2.53 20.01
N VAL A 75 20.85 -2.58 21.33
CA VAL A 75 21.53 -3.61 22.12
C VAL A 75 20.53 -4.65 22.63
N ASP A 76 19.34 -4.21 23.05
CA ASP A 76 18.29 -5.10 23.57
C ASP A 76 16.89 -4.49 23.38
N VAL A 77 15.87 -5.34 23.35
CA VAL A 77 14.46 -4.94 23.20
C VAL A 77 13.61 -5.68 24.23
N ASN A 78 13.01 -4.93 25.15
CA ASN A 78 11.98 -5.45 26.05
C ASN A 78 10.60 -5.04 25.53
N ILE A 79 9.98 -5.94 24.77
CA ILE A 79 8.65 -5.74 24.18
C ILE A 79 7.59 -5.57 25.27
N LYS A 80 7.66 -6.33 26.37
CA LYS A 80 6.67 -6.29 27.45
C LYS A 80 6.64 -4.94 28.17
N SER A 81 7.81 -4.34 28.41
CA SER A 81 7.91 -3.02 29.03
C SER A 81 7.94 -1.86 28.03
N LYS A 82 7.88 -2.16 26.72
CA LYS A 82 8.00 -1.18 25.63
C LYS A 82 9.27 -0.34 25.73
N VAL A 83 10.42 -0.98 25.98
CA VAL A 83 11.73 -0.32 26.10
C VAL A 83 12.72 -0.90 25.10
N ILE A 84 13.43 -0.03 24.38
CA ILE A 84 14.58 -0.38 23.55
C ILE A 84 15.83 0.17 24.22
N PHE A 85 16.80 -0.72 24.48
CA PHE A 85 18.11 -0.33 24.98
C PHE A 85 19.06 -0.13 23.80
N VAL A 86 19.75 1.00 23.80
CA VAL A 86 20.69 1.39 22.75
C VAL A 86 22.04 1.75 23.34
N LYS A 87 23.05 1.75 22.47
CA LYS A 87 24.34 2.39 22.73
C LYS A 87 24.63 3.41 21.64
N ARG A 88 25.28 4.51 22.00
CA ARG A 88 25.71 5.50 21.00
C ARG A 88 26.81 4.92 20.11
N VAL A 89 26.70 5.12 18.80
CA VAL A 89 27.75 4.74 17.84
C VAL A 89 28.08 5.88 16.88
N PRO A 90 29.34 6.03 16.43
CA PRO A 90 29.70 7.00 15.41
C PRO A 90 29.22 6.54 14.02
N GLY A 91 28.89 7.49 13.14
CA GLY A 91 28.56 7.24 11.72
C GLY A 91 27.15 7.67 11.32
N ILE A 92 26.82 7.41 10.05
CA ILE A 92 25.54 7.75 9.42
C ILE A 92 24.56 6.60 9.70
N SER A 93 23.47 6.89 10.41
CA SER A 93 22.30 6.01 10.49
C SER A 93 21.38 6.21 9.30
N VAL A 94 20.61 5.16 8.99
CA VAL A 94 19.43 5.30 8.14
C VAL A 94 18.43 6.19 8.86
N VAL A 95 18.02 7.28 8.22
CA VAL A 95 16.84 8.05 8.66
C VAL A 95 15.63 7.26 8.19
N ASP A 96 15.02 6.53 9.12
CA ASP A 96 13.88 5.69 8.86
C ASP A 96 12.60 6.49 9.16
N TRP A 97 12.09 7.20 8.15
CA TRP A 97 10.76 7.79 8.23
C TRP A 97 9.73 6.69 8.03
N ASN A 98 9.08 6.26 9.10
CA ASN A 98 7.97 5.35 8.97
C ASN A 98 6.79 6.11 8.35
N VAL A 99 6.18 5.53 7.33
CA VAL A 99 4.88 5.96 6.84
C VAL A 99 3.89 5.02 7.52
N ASP A 100 3.29 5.46 8.62
CA ASP A 100 2.35 4.65 9.43
C ASP A 100 0.98 4.44 8.75
N PHE A 101 0.90 4.65 7.43
CA PHE A 101 -0.32 4.53 6.67
C PHE A 101 -0.04 3.98 5.27
N GLU A 102 -0.93 3.12 4.79
CA GLU A 102 -0.96 2.78 3.37
C GLU A 102 -1.57 3.95 2.59
N VAL A 103 -0.89 4.38 1.52
CA VAL A 103 -1.38 5.45 0.65
C VAL A 103 -1.92 4.84 -0.63
N GLU A 104 -3.22 5.03 -0.84
CA GLU A 104 -3.85 4.82 -2.13
C GLU A 104 -3.87 6.14 -2.90
N LEU A 105 -3.51 6.08 -4.18
CA LEU A 105 -3.65 7.20 -5.10
C LEU A 105 -4.98 7.07 -5.82
N HIS A 106 -5.85 8.07 -5.68
CA HIS A 106 -7.08 8.15 -6.46
C HIS A 106 -6.78 8.47 -7.93
N THR A 107 -7.56 7.96 -8.90
CA THR A 107 -7.33 8.20 -10.34
C THR A 107 -7.18 9.68 -10.68
N ARG A 108 -7.99 10.56 -10.09
CA ARG A 108 -7.88 12.02 -10.26
C ARG A 108 -6.49 12.56 -9.93
N LEU A 109 -5.85 12.07 -8.87
CA LEU A 109 -4.50 12.47 -8.48
C LEU A 109 -3.48 11.96 -9.50
N VAL A 110 -3.57 10.68 -9.87
CA VAL A 110 -2.67 10.06 -10.86
C VAL A 110 -2.76 10.77 -12.22
N ARG A 111 -3.97 11.11 -12.67
CA ARG A 111 -4.18 11.90 -13.89
C ARG A 111 -3.65 13.33 -13.77
N LYS A 112 -3.75 13.96 -12.59
CA LYS A 112 -3.14 15.27 -12.36
C LYS A 112 -1.61 15.20 -12.45
N ILE A 113 -0.99 14.14 -11.93
CA ILE A 113 0.45 13.89 -12.11
C ILE A 113 0.77 13.82 -13.61
N ARG A 114 0.03 13.01 -14.39
CA ARG A 114 0.20 12.93 -15.85
C ARG A 114 0.10 14.29 -16.53
N GLU A 115 -0.91 15.07 -16.19
CA GLU A 115 -1.16 16.41 -16.75
C GLU A 115 0.01 17.37 -16.46
N ILE A 116 0.51 17.37 -15.22
CA ILE A 116 1.67 18.18 -14.83
C ILE A 116 2.92 17.76 -15.61
N LEU A 117 3.12 16.46 -15.83
CA LEU A 117 4.25 15.94 -16.61
C LEU A 117 4.17 16.31 -18.10
N LYS A 118 2.95 16.41 -18.65
CA LYS A 118 2.69 16.76 -20.05
C LYS A 118 2.83 18.26 -20.33
N THR A 119 2.55 19.11 -19.35
CA THR A 119 2.51 20.58 -19.51
C THR A 119 3.84 21.25 -19.18
N ASP A 120 4.07 22.46 -19.72
CA ASP A 120 5.16 23.37 -19.32
C ASP A 120 4.71 24.37 -18.23
N GLY A 121 3.73 23.95 -17.41
CA GLY A 121 3.15 24.81 -16.39
C GLY A 121 4.20 25.28 -15.37
N THR A 122 4.24 26.59 -15.14
CA THR A 122 5.06 27.16 -14.06
C THR A 122 4.23 27.29 -12.79
N TYR A 123 4.81 26.90 -11.66
CA TYR A 123 4.15 26.92 -10.36
C TYR A 123 4.83 27.95 -9.46
N PRO A 124 4.21 29.13 -9.21
CA PRO A 124 4.87 30.24 -8.51
C PRO A 124 5.33 29.93 -7.09
N TYR A 125 4.71 28.93 -6.46
CA TYR A 125 5.05 28.47 -5.11
C TYR A 125 6.26 27.53 -5.05
N LEU A 126 6.85 27.15 -6.19
CA LEU A 126 8.06 26.32 -6.22
C LEU A 126 9.32 27.19 -6.12
N SER A 127 10.27 26.76 -5.28
CA SER A 127 11.62 27.31 -5.28
C SER A 127 12.31 27.05 -6.62
N GLU A 128 13.39 27.78 -6.91
CA GLU A 128 14.18 27.61 -8.14
C GLU A 128 14.64 26.16 -8.36
N ARG A 129 15.25 25.54 -7.34
CA ARG A 129 15.70 24.14 -7.40
C ARG A 129 14.54 23.16 -7.66
N CYS A 130 13.36 23.41 -7.08
CA CYS A 130 12.20 22.56 -7.33
C CYS A 130 11.66 22.71 -8.76
N ARG A 131 11.71 23.93 -9.32
CA ARG A 131 11.33 24.19 -10.71
C ARG A 131 12.29 23.48 -11.68
N GLU A 132 13.59 23.61 -11.47
CA GLU A 132 14.60 22.89 -12.27
C GLU A 132 14.37 21.38 -12.27
N ARG A 133 14.12 20.80 -11.09
CA ARG A 133 13.85 19.37 -10.95
C ARG A 133 12.55 18.95 -11.64
N LEU A 134 11.50 19.76 -11.56
CA LEU A 134 10.25 19.49 -12.26
C LEU A 134 10.44 19.51 -13.78
N THR A 135 11.16 20.50 -14.30
CA THR A 135 11.50 20.62 -15.73
C THR A 135 12.26 19.40 -16.23
N GLU A 136 13.24 18.91 -15.45
CA GLU A 136 13.98 17.69 -15.77
C GLU A 136 13.06 16.46 -15.87
N ILE A 137 12.18 16.27 -14.90
CA ILE A 137 11.24 15.13 -14.88
C ILE A 137 10.24 15.23 -16.04
N GLN A 138 9.72 16.42 -16.32
CA GLN A 138 8.83 16.69 -17.46
C GLN A 138 9.52 16.35 -18.79
N TYR A 139 10.78 16.78 -18.96
CA TYR A 139 11.58 16.47 -20.14
C TYR A 139 11.75 14.96 -20.32
N ILE A 140 12.12 14.23 -19.27
CA ILE A 140 12.29 12.77 -19.33
C ILE A 140 10.96 12.08 -19.67
N ALA A 141 9.86 12.45 -19.00
CA ALA A 141 8.56 11.82 -19.19
C ALA A 141 7.99 12.00 -20.61
N ARG A 142 8.23 13.16 -21.24
CA ARG A 142 7.79 13.41 -22.62
C ARG A 142 8.60 12.63 -23.65
N ASN A 143 9.90 12.45 -23.40
CA ASN A 143 10.79 11.75 -24.32
C ASN A 143 10.81 10.23 -24.14
N SER A 144 10.23 9.69 -23.07
CA SER A 144 10.20 8.25 -22.80
C SER A 144 9.00 7.50 -23.38
N GLY A 145 7.99 8.20 -23.89
CA GLY A 145 6.75 7.59 -24.42
C GLY A 145 5.72 7.20 -23.37
N ILE A 146 6.03 7.26 -22.07
CA ILE A 146 5.11 6.84 -20.98
C ILE A 146 3.83 7.69 -20.86
N LEU A 147 3.83 8.87 -21.47
CA LEU A 147 2.68 9.77 -21.47
C LEU A 147 1.71 9.50 -22.62
N THR A 148 2.19 8.85 -23.69
CA THR A 148 1.43 8.59 -24.94
C THR A 148 1.06 7.12 -25.10
N ASN A 149 1.92 6.21 -24.66
CA ASN A 149 1.76 4.78 -24.88
C ASN A 149 1.28 4.12 -23.58
N LEU A 150 0.32 3.21 -23.69
CA LEU A 150 -0.13 2.42 -22.54
C LEU A 150 0.99 1.44 -22.14
N VAL A 151 1.64 0.81 -23.11
CA VAL A 151 2.72 -0.15 -22.90
C VAL A 151 4.05 0.42 -23.42
N THR A 152 5.04 0.55 -22.55
CA THR A 152 6.40 1.00 -22.89
C THR A 152 7.41 -0.12 -22.67
N PRO A 153 8.21 -0.52 -23.69
CA PRO A 153 9.23 -1.56 -23.53
C PRO A 153 10.37 -1.07 -22.63
N LEU A 154 10.74 -1.87 -21.63
CA LEU A 154 11.93 -1.68 -20.78
C LEU A 154 13.07 -2.60 -21.22
N SER A 155 12.75 -3.78 -21.75
CA SER A 155 13.64 -4.74 -22.41
C SER A 155 12.82 -5.67 -23.29
N ASP A 156 13.45 -6.63 -23.96
CA ASP A 156 12.79 -7.60 -24.87
C ASP A 156 11.65 -8.41 -24.24
N THR A 157 11.63 -8.55 -22.92
CA THR A 157 10.64 -9.37 -22.19
C THR A 157 10.02 -8.65 -21.00
N LYS A 158 10.29 -7.34 -20.85
CA LYS A 158 9.82 -6.54 -19.72
C LYS A 158 9.23 -5.23 -20.21
N TYR A 159 8.03 -4.93 -19.74
CA TYR A 159 7.25 -3.77 -20.11
C TYR A 159 6.83 -2.98 -18.87
N ALA A 160 6.73 -1.66 -19.02
CA ALA A 160 6.04 -0.79 -18.10
C ALA A 160 4.66 -0.45 -18.66
N VAL A 161 3.60 -0.74 -17.91
CA VAL A 161 2.22 -0.44 -18.29
C VAL A 161 1.75 0.76 -17.49
N PHE A 162 1.46 1.87 -18.17
CA PHE A 162 1.04 3.16 -17.59
C PHE A 162 -0.44 3.45 -17.91
N PRO A 163 -1.40 2.83 -17.20
CA PRO A 163 -2.83 3.09 -17.41
C PRO A 163 -3.28 4.46 -16.87
N TRP A 164 -2.44 5.13 -16.05
CA TRP A 164 -2.76 6.40 -15.40
C TRP A 164 -4.08 6.38 -14.60
N VAL A 165 -4.36 5.25 -13.96
CA VAL A 165 -5.49 5.02 -13.05
C VAL A 165 -5.02 4.93 -11.59
N GLY A 166 -5.98 5.01 -10.67
CA GLY A 166 -5.71 4.91 -9.24
C GLY A 166 -5.19 3.54 -8.79
N THR A 167 -4.73 3.47 -7.54
CA THR A 167 -4.11 2.28 -6.94
C THR A 167 -5.03 1.06 -7.00
N ARG A 168 -6.32 1.21 -6.70
CA ARG A 168 -7.30 0.11 -6.72
C ARG A 168 -7.47 -0.48 -8.12
N GLN A 169 -7.64 0.39 -9.12
CA GLN A 169 -7.78 -0.01 -10.52
C GLN A 169 -6.47 -0.65 -11.03
N LEU A 170 -5.32 -0.10 -10.66
CA LEU A 170 -3.99 -0.63 -11.01
C LEU A 170 -3.76 -2.03 -10.43
N ILE A 171 -4.12 -2.25 -9.16
CA ILE A 171 -4.02 -3.56 -8.50
C ILE A 171 -5.00 -4.56 -9.15
N THR A 172 -6.20 -4.11 -9.50
CA THR A 172 -7.19 -4.93 -10.21
C THR A 172 -6.64 -5.39 -11.56
N LEU A 173 -6.06 -4.49 -12.35
CA LEU A 173 -5.39 -4.83 -13.60
C LEU A 173 -4.24 -5.83 -13.40
N ASN A 174 -3.43 -5.64 -12.35
CA ASN A 174 -2.35 -6.57 -12.00
C ASN A 174 -2.89 -7.99 -11.75
N TYR A 175 -3.98 -8.15 -10.99
CA TYR A 175 -4.57 -9.47 -10.76
C TYR A 175 -5.24 -10.05 -12.01
N ALA A 176 -5.89 -9.22 -12.82
CA ALA A 176 -6.48 -9.65 -14.09
C ALA A 176 -5.41 -10.18 -15.07
N LEU A 177 -4.26 -9.51 -15.18
CA LEU A 177 -3.11 -9.99 -15.97
C LEU A 177 -2.58 -11.32 -15.43
N ARG A 178 -2.46 -11.46 -14.11
CA ARG A 178 -2.04 -12.72 -13.46
C ARG A 178 -3.00 -13.87 -13.73
N ARG A 179 -4.32 -13.62 -13.80
CA ARG A 179 -5.32 -14.62 -14.21
C ARG A 179 -5.05 -15.15 -15.61
N ARG A 180 -4.58 -14.29 -16.54
CA ARG A 180 -4.12 -14.68 -17.88
C ARG A 180 -2.72 -15.31 -17.91
N LYS A 181 -2.16 -15.67 -16.74
CA LYS A 181 -0.80 -16.21 -16.56
C LYS A 181 0.32 -15.27 -17.00
N ILE A 182 0.02 -13.97 -17.11
CA ILE A 182 1.01 -12.93 -17.39
C ILE A 182 1.58 -12.44 -16.06
N LYS A 183 2.89 -12.52 -15.91
CA LYS A 183 3.57 -12.09 -14.68
C LYS A 183 3.55 -10.57 -14.61
N SER A 184 2.82 -10.03 -13.64
CA SER A 184 2.72 -8.60 -13.37
C SER A 184 3.02 -8.32 -11.90
N LYS A 185 3.60 -7.16 -11.61
CA LYS A 185 3.80 -6.67 -10.24
C LYS A 185 3.79 -5.15 -10.16
N LEU A 186 3.44 -4.65 -8.99
CA LEU A 186 3.69 -3.27 -8.58
C LEU A 186 5.12 -3.18 -8.02
N PRO A 187 6.00 -2.32 -8.57
CA PRO A 187 7.35 -2.16 -8.04
C PRO A 187 7.40 -1.66 -6.59
N TRP A 188 6.45 -0.82 -6.21
CA TRP A 188 6.22 -0.33 -4.84
C TRP A 188 4.74 0.07 -4.70
N ARG A 189 4.25 0.27 -3.47
CA ARG A 189 2.81 0.47 -3.19
C ARG A 189 2.20 1.70 -3.87
N THR A 190 2.95 2.80 -3.93
CA THR A 190 2.51 4.08 -4.51
C THR A 190 2.92 4.27 -5.99
N CYS A 191 3.23 3.19 -6.71
CA CYS A 191 3.57 3.29 -8.12
C CYS A 191 2.32 3.62 -8.97
N VAL A 192 2.54 4.27 -10.11
CA VAL A 192 1.49 4.63 -11.08
C VAL A 192 1.50 3.75 -12.33
N TYR A 193 2.28 2.66 -12.29
CA TYR A 193 2.50 1.74 -13.41
C TYR A 193 2.72 0.30 -12.91
N LEU A 194 2.56 -0.67 -13.80
CA LEU A 194 2.91 -2.08 -13.57
C LEU A 194 4.20 -2.45 -14.29
N GLU A 195 5.02 -3.28 -13.65
CA GLU A 195 6.05 -4.04 -14.35
C GLU A 195 5.46 -5.37 -14.81
N VAL A 196 5.41 -5.57 -16.12
CA VAL A 196 4.86 -6.77 -16.75
C VAL A 196 5.97 -7.52 -17.48
N PHE A 197 6.06 -8.82 -17.24
CA PHE A 197 6.97 -9.72 -17.95
C PHE A 197 6.16 -10.51 -18.98
N TYR A 198 6.46 -10.31 -20.26
CA TYR A 198 5.69 -10.83 -21.37
C TYR A 198 6.62 -11.19 -22.53
N ASN A 199 6.41 -12.36 -23.14
CA ASN A 199 7.17 -12.86 -24.29
C ASN A 199 6.34 -12.61 -25.57
N GLY A 200 6.33 -11.37 -26.03
CA GLY A 200 5.53 -10.91 -27.17
C GLY A 200 5.76 -9.42 -27.39
N THR A 201 4.99 -8.76 -28.26
CA THR A 201 5.18 -7.32 -28.54
C THR A 201 4.39 -6.42 -27.59
N ALA A 202 4.66 -5.12 -27.63
CA ALA A 202 3.90 -4.14 -26.85
C ALA A 202 2.43 -4.09 -27.30
N GLU A 203 2.19 -4.17 -28.61
CA GLU A 203 0.85 -4.13 -29.24
C GLU A 203 0.03 -5.38 -28.88
N GLU A 204 0.68 -6.55 -28.80
CA GLU A 204 0.05 -7.78 -28.31
C GLU A 204 -0.36 -7.63 -26.84
N LEU A 205 0.51 -7.05 -26.00
CA LEU A 205 0.19 -6.82 -24.60
C LEU A 205 -0.94 -5.79 -24.42
N GLU A 206 -0.97 -4.73 -25.23
CA GLU A 206 -2.09 -3.78 -25.28
C GLU A 206 -3.39 -4.49 -25.67
N SER A 207 -3.36 -5.34 -26.69
CA SER A 207 -4.52 -6.14 -27.12
C SER A 207 -5.02 -7.07 -26.00
N VAL A 208 -4.11 -7.67 -25.22
CA VAL A 208 -4.50 -8.49 -24.05
C VAL A 208 -5.17 -7.63 -22.97
N ILE A 209 -4.68 -6.41 -22.73
CA ILE A 209 -5.31 -5.50 -21.77
C ILE A 209 -6.70 -5.10 -22.27
N GLU A 210 -6.88 -4.82 -23.55
CA GLU A 210 -8.19 -4.53 -24.15
C GLU A 210 -9.16 -5.72 -24.06
N ASP A 211 -8.69 -6.94 -24.31
CA ASP A 211 -9.48 -8.17 -24.12
C ASP A 211 -9.92 -8.34 -22.66
N ILE A 212 -9.02 -8.06 -21.70
CA ILE A 212 -9.38 -8.05 -20.28
C ILE A 212 -10.47 -7.01 -20.02
N LEU A 213 -10.33 -5.77 -20.49
CA LEU A 213 -11.27 -4.68 -20.24
C LEU A 213 -12.63 -4.87 -20.93
N SER A 214 -12.69 -5.64 -22.00
CA SER A 214 -13.94 -5.99 -22.70
C SER A 214 -14.62 -7.24 -22.14
N SER A 215 -13.92 -8.02 -21.33
CA SER A 215 -14.46 -9.24 -20.71
C SER A 215 -15.36 -8.99 -19.49
N ASP A 216 -16.20 -9.99 -19.19
CA ASP A 216 -16.96 -10.10 -17.94
C ASP A 216 -16.13 -10.86 -16.89
N LEU A 217 -15.08 -10.21 -16.40
CA LEU A 217 -14.18 -10.76 -15.39
C LEU A 217 -14.90 -10.90 -14.05
N ASP A 218 -15.13 -12.14 -13.59
CA ASP A 218 -15.44 -12.40 -12.19
C ASP A 218 -14.18 -12.19 -11.33
N LEU A 219 -14.29 -11.33 -10.31
CA LEU A 219 -13.21 -11.03 -9.37
C LEU A 219 -12.92 -12.19 -8.41
N TYR A 220 -13.89 -13.06 -8.16
CA TYR A 220 -13.72 -14.24 -7.31
C TYR A 220 -12.83 -15.31 -7.95
N ASP A 221 -12.72 -15.29 -9.30
CA ASP A 221 -11.83 -16.18 -10.06
C ASP A 221 -10.36 -15.72 -10.07
N LEU A 222 -10.04 -14.57 -9.47
CA LEU A 222 -8.67 -14.05 -9.45
C LEU A 222 -7.77 -14.86 -8.52
N PHE A 223 -6.53 -15.09 -8.96
CA PHE A 223 -5.49 -15.70 -8.13
C PHE A 223 -4.94 -14.71 -7.11
N LEU A 224 -5.66 -14.53 -6.00
CA LEU A 224 -5.24 -13.67 -4.88
C LEU A 224 -4.51 -14.48 -3.79
N PRO A 225 -3.48 -13.91 -3.14
CA PRO A 225 -2.80 -14.52 -1.99
C PRO A 225 -3.77 -14.92 -0.87
N ASP A 226 -3.41 -15.94 -0.08
CA ASP A 226 -4.27 -16.47 0.99
C ASP A 226 -4.51 -15.45 2.12
N ASN A 227 -3.53 -14.59 2.38
CA ASN A 227 -3.56 -13.58 3.45
C ASN A 227 -3.94 -12.18 2.96
N ILE A 228 -4.58 -12.08 1.79
CA ILE A 228 -4.98 -10.78 1.24
C ILE A 228 -6.11 -10.16 2.08
N GLN A 229 -5.94 -8.89 2.47
CA GLN A 229 -6.91 -8.13 3.23
C GLN A 229 -6.68 -6.63 3.06
N ILE A 230 -7.71 -5.84 3.30
CA ILE A 230 -7.58 -4.40 3.55
C ILE A 230 -7.15 -4.23 5.00
N ASP A 231 -6.20 -3.34 5.29
CA ASP A 231 -5.83 -3.04 6.68
C ASP A 231 -7.04 -2.56 7.49
N GLY A 232 -7.28 -3.22 8.62
CA GLY A 232 -8.39 -2.90 9.51
C GLY A 232 -8.04 -3.20 10.95
N LYS A 233 -8.46 -2.30 11.84
CA LYS A 233 -8.12 -2.29 13.26
C LYS A 233 -8.45 -3.59 14.00
N TYR A 234 -9.47 -4.31 13.55
CA TYR A 234 -10.01 -5.50 14.20
C TYR A 234 -10.05 -6.73 13.29
N ASN A 235 -9.24 -6.73 12.22
CA ASN A 235 -9.22 -7.85 11.27
C ASN A 235 -8.90 -9.19 11.94
N GLU A 236 -8.13 -9.18 13.03
CA GLU A 236 -7.81 -10.39 13.82
C GLU A 236 -9.05 -11.12 14.36
N PHE A 237 -10.19 -10.44 14.49
CA PHE A 237 -11.47 -11.01 14.95
C PHE A 237 -12.44 -11.35 13.80
N ILE A 238 -12.03 -11.13 12.55
CA ILE A 238 -12.85 -11.36 11.36
C ILE A 238 -12.37 -12.65 10.68
N PRO A 239 -13.28 -13.57 10.29
CA PRO A 239 -12.92 -14.73 9.49
C PRO A 239 -12.17 -14.34 8.21
N VAL A 240 -11.13 -15.10 7.87
CA VAL A 240 -10.30 -14.88 6.67
C VAL A 240 -11.15 -14.80 5.40
N ASP A 241 -12.18 -15.65 5.27
CA ASP A 241 -13.07 -15.64 4.09
C ASP A 241 -13.83 -14.31 3.95
N LEU A 242 -14.19 -13.67 5.06
CA LEU A 242 -14.86 -12.36 5.04
C LEU A 242 -13.89 -11.22 4.74
N LEU A 243 -12.66 -11.30 5.23
CA LEU A 243 -11.60 -10.35 4.89
C LEU A 243 -11.23 -10.43 3.40
N ARG A 244 -11.14 -11.65 2.86
CA ARG A 244 -10.93 -11.89 1.44
C ARG A 244 -12.10 -11.36 0.61
N LYS A 245 -13.34 -11.62 1.05
CA LYS A 245 -14.55 -11.07 0.42
C LYS A 245 -14.52 -9.53 0.41
N GLN A 246 -14.18 -8.91 1.54
CA GLN A 246 -14.06 -7.46 1.64
C GLN A 246 -13.02 -6.91 0.66
N PHE A 247 -11.86 -7.56 0.55
CA PHE A 247 -10.86 -7.16 -0.43
C PHE A 247 -11.39 -7.27 -1.88
N ILE A 248 -12.13 -8.33 -2.20
CA ILE A 248 -12.69 -8.52 -3.54
C ILE A 248 -13.77 -7.47 -3.86
N GLU A 249 -14.70 -7.23 -2.93
CA GLU A 249 -15.87 -6.38 -3.19
C GLU A 249 -15.62 -4.88 -2.96
N ASP A 250 -14.82 -4.52 -1.95
CA ASP A 250 -14.64 -3.12 -1.53
C ASP A 250 -13.33 -2.50 -2.06
N TYR A 251 -12.31 -3.32 -2.35
CA TYR A 251 -10.98 -2.84 -2.75
C TYR A 251 -10.70 -2.99 -4.24
N LEU A 252 -10.96 -4.17 -4.82
CA LEU A 252 -10.82 -4.35 -6.27
C LEU A 252 -11.91 -3.58 -7.00
N ASP A 253 -11.53 -2.87 -8.06
CA ASP A 253 -12.41 -1.96 -8.78
C ASP A 253 -12.24 -2.14 -10.29
N PHE A 254 -12.91 -3.18 -10.81
CA PHE A 254 -12.84 -3.52 -12.23
C PHE A 254 -13.74 -2.63 -13.10
N GLU A 255 -14.92 -2.27 -12.60
CA GLU A 255 -15.82 -1.35 -13.31
C GLU A 255 -15.25 0.07 -13.36
N GLY A 256 -14.62 0.54 -12.27
CA GLY A 256 -13.86 1.78 -12.27
C GLY A 256 -12.66 1.72 -13.21
N LEU A 257 -11.92 0.59 -13.24
CA LEU A 257 -10.85 0.36 -14.21
C LEU A 257 -11.37 0.48 -15.66
N LYS A 258 -12.46 -0.21 -16.02
CA LYS A 258 -13.08 -0.12 -17.35
C LYS A 258 -13.46 1.32 -17.70
N THR A 259 -14.13 2.00 -16.78
CA THR A 259 -14.60 3.39 -16.97
C THR A 259 -13.43 4.34 -17.18
N ASP A 260 -12.38 4.21 -16.36
CA ASP A 260 -11.22 5.07 -16.41
C ASP A 260 -10.33 4.81 -17.63
N MET A 261 -10.24 3.55 -18.09
CA MET A 261 -9.51 3.19 -19.31
C MET A 261 -10.26 3.61 -20.58
N LYS A 262 -11.59 3.54 -20.61
CA LYS A 262 -12.40 4.08 -21.72
C LYS A 262 -12.23 5.60 -21.84
N SER A 263 -12.35 6.31 -20.72
CA SER A 263 -12.14 7.76 -20.67
C SER A 263 -10.73 8.16 -21.11
N TYR A 264 -9.73 7.31 -20.87
CA TYR A 264 -8.36 7.53 -21.32
C TYR A 264 -8.24 7.48 -22.85
N ASN A 265 -8.89 6.51 -23.51
CA ASN A 265 -8.87 6.38 -24.96
C ASN A 265 -9.61 7.51 -25.69
N GLU A 266 -10.61 8.13 -25.06
CA GLU A 266 -11.33 9.29 -25.61
C GLU A 266 -10.55 10.62 -25.46
N LEU A 267 -9.52 10.66 -24.60
CA LEU A 267 -8.69 11.84 -24.33
C LEU A 267 -7.34 11.83 -25.07
N LEU A 268 -7.04 10.75 -25.80
CA LEU A 268 -5.92 10.62 -26.72
C LEU A 268 -6.30 11.15 -28.11
#